data_AF-A0A7W9U469-F1
#
_entry.id   AF-A0A7W9U469-F1
#
_cell.length_a   1.000
_cell.length_b   1.000
_cell.length_c   1.000
_cell.angle_alpha   90.00
_cell.angle_beta   90.00
_cell.angle_gamma   90.00
#
_symmetry.space_group_name_H-M   'P 1'
#
loop_
_entity.id
_entity.type
_entity.pdbx_description
1 polymer ?
#
loop_
_entity_poly.entity_id
_entity_poly.type
_entity_poly.pdbx_seq_one_letter_code
_entity_poly.pdbx_strand_id
1 'polypeptide(L)'
;MPEVADVFRAHGPLWRQTVQLSLGQLKVMSAIEQCRSAALGGHVLRCSGCEQIEVAYNSCRNRHCPKCQASAAHRWLEARQADLLPVEYYHVVFTLPAAISAIAWYNKAVIYGLLFDVAAETLRTIAADTKHLGAQIGATLVLHTWGSALTHHPHVHGIVPGGGLSPDGERWVAWLRRRMSMMTIGAPQCRQTNFGTAAPGDGPSLALMEAGTPSSARIAARFCRRTGLASRP
;
A
#
# COMPACT_ATOMS: atom_id res chain seq x y z
N MET A 1 -4.64 -6.77 24.67
CA MET A 1 -4.01 -5.73 23.82
C MET A 1 -5.07 -4.68 23.54
N PRO A 2 -4.82 -3.39 23.80
CA PRO A 2 -5.82 -2.34 23.57
C PRO A 2 -6.13 -2.20 22.08
N GLU A 3 -7.41 -2.04 21.74
CA GLU A 3 -7.86 -1.72 20.40
C GLU A 3 -7.94 -0.20 20.19
N VAL A 4 -8.02 0.24 18.92
CA VAL A 4 -8.19 1.67 18.60
C VAL A 4 -9.44 2.27 19.26
N ALA A 5 -10.51 1.48 19.42
CA ALA A 5 -11.71 1.89 20.13
C ALA A 5 -11.45 2.19 21.61
N ASP A 6 -10.58 1.42 22.26
CA ASP A 6 -10.20 1.65 23.66
C ASP A 6 -9.42 2.96 23.80
N VAL A 7 -8.49 3.23 22.87
CA VAL A 7 -7.72 4.48 22.83
C VAL A 7 -8.63 5.69 22.64
N PHE A 8 -9.59 5.62 21.71
CA PHE A 8 -10.54 6.71 21.51
C PHE A 8 -11.46 6.93 22.71
N ARG A 9 -11.94 5.85 23.35
CA ARG A 9 -12.76 5.97 24.56
C ARG A 9 -11.97 6.60 25.72
N ALA A 10 -10.71 6.20 25.92
CA ALA A 10 -9.89 6.69 27.03
C ALA A 10 -9.35 8.11 26.81
N HIS A 11 -8.94 8.45 25.57
CA HIS A 11 -8.18 9.69 25.30
C HIS A 11 -8.83 10.62 24.28
N GLY A 12 -9.81 10.14 23.52
CA GLY A 12 -10.50 10.90 22.47
C GLY A 12 -11.18 12.18 22.97
N PRO A 13 -11.90 12.20 24.12
CA PRO A 13 -12.55 13.40 24.62
C PRO A 13 -11.58 14.57 24.87
N LEU A 14 -10.42 14.32 25.46
CA LEU A 14 -9.40 15.34 25.71
C LEU A 14 -8.69 15.72 24.41
N TRP A 15 -8.29 14.74 23.60
CA TRP A 15 -7.57 14.98 22.35
C TRP A 15 -8.39 15.81 21.35
N ARG A 16 -9.71 15.60 21.26
CA ARG A 16 -10.59 16.41 20.41
C ARG A 16 -10.59 17.91 20.73
N GLN A 17 -10.17 18.30 21.93
CA GLN A 17 -10.07 19.71 22.33
C GLN A 17 -8.76 20.35 21.86
N THR A 18 -7.75 19.55 21.47
CA THR A 18 -6.42 20.04 21.07
C THR A 18 -6.25 20.15 19.55
N VAL A 19 -7.16 19.60 18.77
CA VAL A 19 -7.08 19.56 17.31
C VAL A 19 -8.41 19.92 16.64
N GLN A 20 -8.33 20.56 15.47
CA GLN A 20 -9.51 20.79 14.62
C GLN A 20 -9.76 19.56 13.74
N LEU A 21 -10.90 18.91 13.94
CA LEU A 21 -11.30 17.72 13.18
C LEU A 21 -12.45 18.04 12.23
N SER A 22 -12.37 17.51 11.02
CA SER A 22 -13.50 17.53 10.10
C SER A 22 -14.66 16.68 10.64
N LEU A 23 -15.88 17.00 10.21
CA LEU A 23 -17.07 16.19 10.51
C LEU A 23 -16.89 14.72 10.10
N GLY A 24 -16.19 14.47 8.99
CA GLY A 24 -15.87 13.12 8.54
C GLY A 24 -15.00 12.35 9.54
N GLN A 25 -13.97 12.98 10.08
CA GLN A 25 -13.11 12.39 11.11
C GLN A 25 -13.90 12.12 12.40
N LEU A 26 -14.72 13.07 12.85
CA LEU A 26 -15.57 12.90 14.03
C LEU A 26 -16.55 11.72 13.88
N LYS A 27 -17.20 11.58 12.72
CA LYS A 27 -18.08 10.44 12.42
C LYS A 27 -17.33 9.11 12.45
N VAL A 28 -16.11 9.06 11.91
CA VAL A 28 -15.27 7.85 11.95
C VAL A 28 -14.88 7.50 13.38
N MET A 29 -14.43 8.48 14.18
CA MET A 29 -14.10 8.27 15.58
C MET A 29 -15.28 7.72 16.36
N SER A 30 -16.45 8.37 16.24
CA SER A 30 -17.68 7.94 16.90
C SER A 30 -18.09 6.52 16.52
N ALA A 31 -18.02 6.17 15.23
CA ALA A 31 -18.30 4.82 14.77
C ALA A 31 -17.32 3.78 15.35
N ILE A 32 -16.04 4.11 15.49
CA ILE A 32 -15.03 3.22 16.07
C ILE A 32 -15.24 3.06 17.57
N GLU A 33 -15.52 4.14 18.30
CA GLU A 33 -15.80 4.12 19.75
C GLU A 33 -16.99 3.23 20.11
N GLN A 34 -18.06 3.28 19.32
CA GLN A 34 -19.29 2.51 19.56
C GLN A 34 -19.23 1.07 19.03
N CYS A 35 -18.24 0.73 18.22
CA CYS A 35 -18.13 -0.58 17.58
C CYS A 35 -18.08 -1.71 18.61
N ARG A 36 -18.91 -2.75 18.43
CA ARG A 36 -19.01 -3.90 19.35
C ARG A 36 -19.35 -3.50 20.80
N SER A 37 -20.21 -2.49 20.95
CA SER A 37 -20.78 -2.11 22.24
C SER A 37 -22.30 -2.18 22.21
N ALA A 38 -22.93 -2.12 23.38
CA ALA A 38 -24.38 -2.07 23.53
C ALA A 38 -25.04 -0.90 22.79
N ALA A 39 -24.29 0.19 22.53
CA ALA A 39 -24.79 1.35 21.78
C ALA A 39 -25.26 1.01 20.35
N LEU A 40 -24.74 -0.08 19.75
CA LEU A 40 -25.14 -0.55 18.42
C LEU A 40 -26.11 -1.75 18.48
N GLY A 41 -26.59 -2.10 19.68
CA GLY A 41 -27.34 -3.33 19.92
C GLY A 41 -26.50 -4.59 19.74
N GLY A 42 -27.14 -5.74 19.83
CA GLY A 42 -26.48 -7.03 19.70
C GLY A 42 -27.45 -8.21 19.76
N HIS A 43 -26.88 -9.40 19.85
CA HIS A 43 -27.57 -10.67 19.94
C HIS A 43 -27.21 -11.35 21.25
N VAL A 44 -28.19 -12.00 21.88
CA VAL A 44 -27.97 -12.88 23.02
C VAL A 44 -28.03 -14.31 22.50
N LEU A 45 -26.90 -15.00 22.58
CA LEU A 45 -26.76 -16.40 22.19
C LEU A 45 -26.83 -17.23 23.47
N ARG A 46 -27.70 -18.26 23.51
CA ARG A 46 -27.76 -19.23 24.61
C ARG A 46 -27.46 -20.61 24.06
N CYS A 47 -26.45 -21.28 24.63
CA CYS A 47 -26.16 -22.67 24.29
C CYS A 47 -27.26 -23.58 24.86
N SER A 48 -27.87 -24.43 24.02
CA SER A 48 -28.90 -25.37 24.47
C SER A 48 -28.36 -26.54 25.31
N GLY A 49 -27.05 -26.80 25.28
CA GLY A 49 -26.41 -27.90 26.02
C GLY A 49 -25.88 -27.50 27.39
N CYS A 50 -25.14 -26.39 27.48
CA CYS A 50 -24.50 -25.93 28.73
C CYS A 50 -25.11 -24.65 29.31
N GLU A 51 -26.19 -24.14 28.70
CA GLU A 51 -26.91 -22.92 29.08
C GLU A 51 -26.09 -21.62 29.12
N GLN A 52 -24.82 -21.66 28.72
CA GLN A 52 -23.96 -20.48 28.64
C GLN A 52 -24.60 -19.40 27.76
N ILE A 53 -24.58 -18.17 28.26
CA ILE A 53 -25.10 -17.00 27.56
C ILE A 53 -23.92 -16.16 27.08
N GLU A 54 -23.89 -15.86 25.80
CA GLU A 54 -22.92 -14.96 25.18
C GLU A 54 -23.64 -13.77 24.55
N VAL A 55 -23.14 -12.56 24.79
CA VAL A 55 -23.66 -11.34 24.16
C VAL A 55 -22.73 -10.92 23.03
N ALA A 56 -23.24 -10.93 21.81
CA ALA A 56 -22.52 -10.52 20.62
C ALA A 56 -23.01 -9.16 20.14
N TYR A 57 -22.22 -8.10 20.37
CA TYR A 57 -22.57 -6.75 19.93
C TYR A 57 -22.32 -6.52 18.43
N ASN A 58 -23.12 -5.65 17.82
CA ASN A 58 -23.05 -5.33 16.40
C ASN A 58 -21.79 -4.53 16.04
N SER A 59 -21.31 -4.75 14.81
CA SER A 59 -20.19 -4.00 14.22
C SER A 59 -20.65 -2.63 13.70
N CYS A 60 -19.81 -1.60 13.79
CA CYS A 60 -20.12 -0.30 13.19
C CYS A 60 -20.06 -0.27 11.66
N ARG A 61 -19.47 -1.29 11.03
CA ARG A 61 -19.30 -1.46 9.57
C ARG A 61 -18.56 -0.32 8.86
N ASN A 62 -17.95 0.60 9.62
CA ASN A 62 -17.18 1.69 9.03
C ASN A 62 -15.91 1.15 8.38
N ARG A 63 -15.61 1.60 7.16
CA ARG A 63 -14.42 1.16 6.40
C ARG A 63 -13.09 1.50 7.06
N HIS A 64 -13.08 2.43 8.02
CA HIS A 64 -11.89 2.83 8.76
C HIS A 64 -11.73 2.10 10.10
N CYS A 65 -12.71 1.29 10.51
CA CYS A 65 -12.64 0.55 11.76
C CYS A 65 -11.78 -0.71 11.60
N PRO A 66 -10.61 -0.81 12.27
CA PRO A 66 -9.71 -1.97 12.10
C PRO A 66 -10.39 -3.29 12.46
N LYS A 67 -11.23 -3.29 13.51
CA LYS A 67 -11.98 -4.47 13.93
C LYS A 67 -13.00 -4.95 12.90
N CYS A 68 -13.72 -4.02 12.25
CA CYS A 68 -14.68 -4.37 11.21
C CYS A 68 -13.97 -4.82 9.92
N GLN A 69 -12.82 -4.22 9.61
CA GLN A 69 -12.09 -4.52 8.38
C GLN A 69 -11.20 -5.76 8.50
N ALA A 70 -10.86 -6.23 9.70
CA ALA A 70 -10.00 -7.40 9.88
C ALA A 70 -10.47 -8.63 9.08
N SER A 71 -11.75 -9.00 9.18
CA SER A 71 -12.29 -10.13 8.42
C SER A 71 -12.31 -9.88 6.91
N ALA A 72 -12.55 -8.64 6.48
CA ALA A 72 -12.50 -8.29 5.05
C ALA A 72 -11.07 -8.35 4.50
N ALA A 73 -10.09 -7.87 5.27
CA ALA A 73 -8.68 -7.95 4.95
C ALA A 73 -8.19 -9.40 4.88
N HIS A 74 -8.61 -10.27 5.81
CA HIS A 74 -8.28 -11.70 5.74
C HIS A 74 -8.85 -12.37 4.51
N ARG A 75 -10.14 -12.16 4.19
CA ARG A 75 -10.74 -12.72 2.95
C ARG A 75 -10.04 -12.20 1.69
N TRP A 76 -9.67 -10.92 1.67
CA TRP A 76 -8.91 -10.35 0.57
C TRP A 76 -7.53 -11.01 0.44
N LEU A 77 -6.82 -11.21 1.56
CA LEU A 77 -5.52 -11.87 1.59
C LEU A 77 -5.61 -13.31 1.07
N GLU A 78 -6.57 -14.08 1.56
CA GLU A 78 -6.81 -15.46 1.11
C GLU A 78 -7.08 -15.53 -0.39
N ALA A 79 -7.92 -14.63 -0.91
CA ALA A 79 -8.17 -14.53 -2.34
C ALA A 79 -6.91 -14.16 -3.14
N ARG A 80 -6.04 -13.27 -2.64
CA ARG A 80 -4.77 -12.94 -3.30
C ARG A 80 -3.73 -14.05 -3.20
N GLN A 81 -3.74 -14.83 -2.13
CA GLN A 81 -2.87 -16.00 -1.97
C GLN A 81 -3.21 -17.10 -2.97
N ALA A 82 -4.50 -17.28 -3.28
CA ALA A 82 -4.95 -18.22 -4.31
C ALA A 82 -4.48 -17.84 -5.73
N ASP A 83 -4.19 -16.57 -5.98
CA ASP A 83 -3.68 -16.06 -7.26
C ASP A 83 -2.14 -16.22 -7.41
N LEU A 84 -1.45 -16.72 -6.37
CA LEU A 84 0.02 -16.83 -6.39
C LEU A 84 0.49 -18.04 -7.23
N LEU A 85 1.47 -17.79 -8.08
CA LEU A 85 2.20 -18.80 -8.84
C LEU A 85 3.34 -19.35 -7.96
N PRO A 86 3.78 -20.61 -8.18
CA PRO A 86 4.90 -21.21 -7.45
C PRO A 86 6.26 -20.67 -7.97
N VAL A 87 6.47 -19.37 -7.87
CA VAL A 87 7.66 -18.65 -8.34
C VAL A 87 8.16 -17.69 -7.25
N GLU A 88 9.39 -17.20 -7.40
CA GLU A 88 9.90 -16.11 -6.56
C GLU A 88 9.09 -14.84 -6.77
N TYR A 89 9.00 -13.97 -5.75
CA TYR A 89 8.32 -12.69 -5.85
C TYR A 89 9.21 -11.53 -5.44
N TYR A 90 9.01 -10.40 -6.09
CA TYR A 90 9.75 -9.16 -5.83
C TYR A 90 8.80 -8.10 -5.28
N HIS A 91 9.25 -7.43 -4.22
CA HIS A 91 8.58 -6.27 -3.65
C HIS A 91 9.18 -5.00 -4.23
N VAL A 92 8.35 -4.20 -4.90
CA VAL A 92 8.74 -2.91 -5.49
C VAL A 92 7.92 -1.80 -4.86
N VAL A 93 8.48 -0.60 -4.75
CA VAL A 93 7.78 0.54 -4.17
C VAL A 93 7.91 1.74 -5.10
N PHE A 94 6.78 2.34 -5.44
CA PHE A 94 6.70 3.58 -6.21
C PHE A 94 6.20 4.69 -5.30
N THR A 95 7.06 5.67 -5.02
CA THR A 95 6.76 6.78 -4.12
C THR A 95 6.56 8.06 -4.92
N LEU A 96 5.53 8.83 -4.58
CA LEU A 96 5.36 10.16 -5.20
C LEU A 96 6.49 11.11 -4.77
N PRO A 97 7.07 11.89 -5.70
CA PRO A 97 7.94 13.00 -5.34
C PRO A 97 7.24 13.98 -4.39
N ALA A 98 8.00 14.58 -3.47
CA ALA A 98 7.47 15.42 -2.39
C ALA A 98 6.55 16.55 -2.90
N ALA A 99 6.91 17.23 -3.98
CA ALA A 99 6.11 18.30 -4.58
C ALA A 99 4.71 17.81 -5.04
N ILE A 100 4.61 16.58 -5.55
CA ILE A 100 3.35 16.00 -6.01
C ILE A 100 2.56 15.44 -4.81
N SER A 101 3.25 14.90 -3.80
CA SER A 101 2.62 14.41 -2.56
C SER A 101 1.74 15.48 -1.91
N ALA A 102 2.22 16.72 -1.84
CA ALA A 102 1.45 17.84 -1.29
C ALA A 102 0.12 18.08 -2.05
N ILE A 103 0.14 17.96 -3.39
CA ILE A 103 -1.04 18.14 -4.25
C ILE A 103 -2.00 16.94 -4.12
N ALA A 104 -1.45 15.74 -3.93
CA ALA A 104 -2.21 14.50 -3.81
C ALA A 104 -3.21 14.53 -2.65
N TRP A 105 -2.93 15.29 -1.59
CA TRP A 105 -3.85 15.46 -0.46
C TRP A 105 -5.22 16.00 -0.90
N TYR A 106 -5.24 16.94 -1.84
CA TYR A 106 -6.46 17.59 -2.33
C TYR A 106 -7.07 16.87 -3.55
N ASN A 107 -6.27 16.11 -4.29
CA ASN A 107 -6.67 15.47 -5.55
C ASN A 107 -6.55 13.94 -5.50
N LYS A 108 -6.92 13.35 -4.36
CA LYS A 108 -6.65 11.93 -4.03
C LYS A 108 -7.03 10.96 -5.14
N ALA A 109 -8.27 11.02 -5.65
CA ALA A 109 -8.75 10.07 -6.65
C ALA A 109 -7.91 10.11 -7.94
N VAL A 110 -7.66 11.31 -8.46
CA VAL A 110 -6.90 11.51 -9.71
C VAL A 110 -5.44 11.12 -9.52
N ILE A 111 -4.77 11.66 -8.48
CA ILE A 111 -3.34 11.45 -8.30
C ILE A 111 -3.02 10.02 -7.90
N TYR A 112 -3.85 9.38 -7.06
CA TYR A 112 -3.63 7.98 -6.70
C TYR A 112 -3.90 7.04 -7.88
N GLY A 113 -4.94 7.31 -8.69
CA GLY A 113 -5.16 6.58 -9.95
C GLY A 113 -3.97 6.66 -10.89
N LEU A 114 -3.43 7.87 -11.09
CA LEU A 114 -2.24 8.07 -11.91
C LEU A 114 -0.99 7.38 -11.34
N LEU A 115 -0.83 7.35 -10.01
CA LEU A 115 0.26 6.62 -9.37
C LEU A 115 0.20 5.12 -9.69
N PHE A 116 -0.99 4.51 -9.64
CA PHE A 116 -1.19 3.12 -10.06
C PHE A 116 -0.88 2.91 -11.54
N ASP A 117 -1.41 3.76 -12.42
CA ASP A 117 -1.20 3.65 -13.86
C ASP A 117 0.29 3.74 -14.22
N VAL A 118 0.99 4.71 -13.64
CA VAL A 118 2.42 4.91 -13.88
C VAL A 118 3.24 3.76 -13.31
N ALA A 119 2.94 3.27 -12.12
CA ALA A 119 3.62 2.10 -11.55
C ALA A 119 3.46 0.87 -12.45
N ALA A 120 2.23 0.58 -12.91
CA ALA A 120 1.95 -0.53 -13.80
C ALA A 120 2.61 -0.36 -15.19
N GLU A 121 2.55 0.82 -15.79
CA GLU A 121 3.19 1.13 -17.08
C GLU A 121 4.72 0.98 -16.98
N THR A 122 5.32 1.45 -15.88
CA THR A 122 6.76 1.33 -15.64
C THR A 122 7.19 -0.13 -15.58
N LEU A 123 6.50 -0.95 -14.77
CA LEU A 123 6.78 -2.37 -14.64
C LEU A 123 6.66 -3.11 -15.98
N ARG A 124 5.56 -2.91 -16.72
CA ARG A 124 5.37 -3.54 -18.03
C ARG A 124 6.41 -3.11 -19.05
N THR A 125 6.79 -1.83 -19.06
CA THR A 125 7.78 -1.29 -20.01
C THR A 125 9.14 -1.93 -19.79
N ILE A 126 9.57 -2.05 -18.53
CA ILE A 126 10.83 -2.70 -18.16
C ILE A 126 10.80 -4.18 -18.53
N ALA A 127 9.71 -4.88 -18.18
CA ALA A 127 9.58 -6.30 -18.40
C ALA A 127 9.56 -6.67 -19.89
N ALA A 128 8.99 -5.81 -20.74
CA ALA A 128 8.95 -6.02 -22.18
C ALA A 128 10.32 -5.86 -22.86
N ASP A 129 11.29 -5.17 -22.26
CA ASP A 129 12.63 -5.02 -22.83
C ASP A 129 13.39 -6.35 -22.75
N THR A 130 13.83 -6.88 -23.90
CA THR A 130 14.56 -8.14 -24.02
C THR A 130 15.95 -8.10 -23.37
N LYS A 131 16.51 -6.92 -23.12
CA LYS A 131 17.74 -6.77 -22.33
C LYS A 131 17.51 -7.09 -20.85
N HIS A 132 16.26 -7.00 -20.42
CA HIS A 132 15.83 -7.20 -19.05
C HIS A 132 15.15 -8.56 -18.90
N LEU A 133 13.90 -8.69 -19.36
CA LEU A 133 13.13 -9.92 -19.28
C LEU A 133 12.58 -10.36 -20.65
N GLY A 134 12.01 -9.43 -21.44
CA GLY A 134 11.37 -9.72 -22.72
C GLY A 134 10.05 -10.48 -22.57
N ALA A 135 9.26 -10.18 -21.54
CA ALA A 135 8.03 -10.90 -21.22
C ALA A 135 6.92 -9.98 -20.67
N GLN A 136 5.68 -10.47 -20.74
CA GLN A 136 4.49 -9.86 -20.15
C GLN A 136 4.37 -10.29 -18.69
N ILE A 137 4.30 -9.33 -17.77
CA ILE A 137 4.20 -9.60 -16.34
C ILE A 137 2.84 -9.17 -15.77
N GLY A 138 2.43 -9.86 -14.71
CA GLY A 138 1.40 -9.39 -13.79
C GLY A 138 2.02 -8.69 -12.59
N ALA A 139 1.21 -7.92 -11.86
CA ALA A 139 1.59 -7.36 -10.56
C ALA A 139 0.35 -7.14 -9.70
N THR A 140 0.46 -7.36 -8.39
CA THR A 140 -0.53 -6.87 -7.41
C THR A 140 -0.02 -5.57 -6.82
N LEU A 141 -0.77 -4.48 -6.99
CA LEU A 141 -0.40 -3.16 -6.49
C LEU A 141 -1.31 -2.74 -5.33
N VAL A 142 -0.73 -2.19 -4.27
CA VAL A 142 -1.44 -1.74 -3.06
C VAL A 142 -0.98 -0.33 -2.68
N LEU A 143 -1.93 0.59 -2.53
CA LEU A 143 -1.67 1.96 -2.13
C LEU A 143 -1.54 2.10 -0.62
N HIS A 144 -0.45 2.71 -0.18
CA HIS A 144 -0.26 3.22 1.17
C HIS A 144 -0.19 4.75 1.11
N THR A 145 -0.87 5.44 2.03
CA THR A 145 -0.92 6.91 2.04
C THR A 145 -0.13 7.56 3.17
N TRP A 146 0.49 6.76 4.03
CA TRP A 146 1.16 7.20 5.25
C TRP A 146 2.54 6.55 5.38
N GLY A 147 3.53 7.34 5.79
CA GLY A 147 4.84 6.83 6.18
C GLY A 147 4.87 6.29 7.60
N SER A 148 5.99 5.70 8.01
CA SER A 148 6.19 5.20 9.39
C SER A 148 6.05 6.28 10.46
N ALA A 149 6.39 7.53 10.12
CA ALA A 149 6.19 8.70 10.97
C ALA A 149 4.74 9.25 10.98
N LEU A 150 3.80 8.53 10.37
CA LEU A 150 2.39 8.94 10.20
C LEU A 150 2.23 10.29 9.51
N THR A 151 3.16 10.64 8.62
CA THR A 151 3.06 11.77 7.70
C THR A 151 2.47 11.32 6.38
N HIS A 152 1.78 12.23 5.68
CA HIS A 152 1.21 11.94 4.37
C HIS A 152 2.34 11.61 3.39
N HIS A 153 2.32 10.38 2.88
CA HIS A 153 3.38 9.84 2.04
C HIS A 153 2.78 8.79 1.10
N PRO A 154 2.10 9.18 0.01
CA PRO A 154 1.51 8.23 -0.92
C PRO A 154 2.58 7.45 -1.68
N HIS A 155 2.50 6.13 -1.56
CA HIS A 155 3.33 5.19 -2.27
C HIS A 155 2.53 3.93 -2.60
N VAL A 156 2.88 3.27 -3.70
CA VAL A 156 2.31 1.99 -4.09
C VAL A 156 3.36 0.91 -3.87
N HIS A 157 2.99 -0.11 -3.09
CA HIS A 157 3.72 -1.36 -3.01
C HIS A 157 3.25 -2.29 -4.12
N GLY A 158 4.18 -2.87 -4.85
CA GLY A 158 3.92 -3.89 -5.86
C GLY A 158 4.52 -5.22 -5.46
N ILE A 159 3.75 -6.29 -5.64
CA ILE A 159 4.22 -7.67 -5.58
C ILE A 159 4.23 -8.19 -7.02
N VAL A 160 5.43 -8.51 -7.51
CA VAL A 160 5.68 -8.87 -8.92
C VAL A 160 6.25 -10.28 -8.97
N PRO A 161 5.66 -11.20 -9.75
CA PRO A 161 6.23 -12.53 -9.96
C PRO A 161 7.63 -12.45 -10.57
N GLY A 162 8.48 -13.43 -10.26
CA GLY A 162 9.86 -13.52 -10.71
C GLY A 162 10.01 -13.97 -12.16
N GLY A 163 9.08 -13.56 -13.01
CA GLY A 163 9.03 -13.86 -14.43
C GLY A 163 7.70 -13.39 -15.03
N GLY A 164 7.50 -13.71 -16.30
CA GLY A 164 6.29 -13.39 -17.04
C GLY A 164 6.06 -14.35 -18.20
N LEU A 165 4.95 -14.18 -18.91
CA LEU A 165 4.66 -14.93 -20.13
C LEU A 165 5.42 -14.33 -21.31
N SER A 166 5.95 -15.16 -22.20
CA SER A 166 6.51 -14.71 -23.48
C SER A 166 5.50 -13.85 -24.27
N PRO A 167 5.95 -13.03 -25.23
CA PRO A 167 5.05 -12.17 -26.01
C PRO A 167 3.93 -12.94 -26.71
N ASP A 168 4.19 -14.18 -27.13
CA ASP A 168 3.21 -15.12 -27.72
C ASP A 168 2.32 -15.84 -26.68
N GLY A 169 2.63 -15.72 -25.38
CA GLY A 169 1.88 -16.34 -24.29
C GLY A 169 2.16 -17.84 -24.07
N GLU A 170 3.05 -18.45 -24.84
CA GLU A 170 3.21 -19.92 -24.86
C GLU A 170 4.16 -20.45 -23.78
N ARG A 171 5.07 -19.62 -23.26
CA ARG A 171 6.10 -20.06 -22.30
C ARG A 171 6.33 -19.06 -21.17
N TRP A 172 6.74 -19.58 -20.02
CA TRP A 172 7.21 -18.76 -18.93
C TRP A 172 8.67 -18.31 -19.15
N VAL A 173 8.95 -17.03 -18.91
CA VAL A 173 10.28 -16.43 -18.93
C VAL A 173 10.61 -15.98 -17.52
N ALA A 174 11.58 -16.65 -16.88
CA ALA A 174 12.01 -16.31 -15.53
C ALA A 174 13.06 -15.18 -15.52
N TRP A 175 13.03 -14.34 -14.48
CA TRP A 175 14.14 -13.45 -14.18
C TRP A 175 15.36 -14.27 -13.77
N LEU A 176 16.48 -14.08 -14.49
CA LEU A 176 17.75 -14.69 -14.08
C LEU A 176 18.16 -14.10 -12.72
N ARG A 177 18.41 -14.95 -11.72
CA ARG A 177 18.83 -14.56 -10.35
C ARG A 177 19.98 -13.54 -10.29
N ARG A 178 20.79 -13.43 -11.35
CA ARG A 178 21.94 -12.49 -11.48
C ARG A 178 21.63 -11.18 -12.21
N ARG A 179 20.45 -11.01 -12.83
CA ARG A 179 20.06 -9.80 -13.58
C ARG A 179 19.12 -8.86 -12.83
N MET A 180 18.59 -9.28 -11.68
CA MET A 180 17.88 -8.38 -10.78
C MET A 180 18.86 -7.66 -9.85
N SER A 181 19.93 -7.08 -10.39
CA SER A 181 20.63 -6.02 -9.67
C SER A 181 19.70 -4.82 -9.71
N MET A 182 19.11 -4.51 -8.55
CA MET A 182 18.45 -3.26 -8.19
C MET A 182 18.21 -2.33 -9.39
N MET A 183 17.07 -2.49 -10.08
CA MET A 183 16.58 -1.44 -10.97
C MET A 183 16.15 -0.26 -10.10
N THR A 184 17.10 0.59 -9.77
CA THR A 184 16.88 1.89 -9.17
C THR A 184 16.28 2.80 -10.23
N ILE A 185 14.96 2.78 -10.36
CA ILE A 185 14.23 3.94 -10.86
C ILE A 185 14.00 4.80 -9.62
N GLY A 186 14.66 5.97 -9.54
CA GLY A 186 14.74 6.77 -8.31
C GLY A 186 13.38 6.98 -7.63
N ALA A 187 13.22 6.84 -6.31
CA ALA A 187 14.20 6.81 -5.24
C ALA A 187 14.21 5.46 -4.47
N PRO A 188 15.38 4.85 -4.21
CA PRO A 188 15.45 3.57 -3.52
C PRO A 188 15.60 3.79 -2.01
N GLN A 189 14.67 3.24 -1.23
CA GLN A 189 15.05 2.55 0.00
C GLN A 189 14.50 1.13 -0.10
N CYS A 190 15.20 0.31 -0.88
CA CYS A 190 15.02 -1.13 -0.86
C CYS A 190 15.73 -1.66 0.39
N ARG A 191 15.04 -1.77 1.52
CA ARG A 191 15.49 -2.67 2.60
C ARG A 191 15.06 -4.07 2.19
N GLN A 192 16.04 -4.91 1.87
CA GLN A 192 15.88 -6.35 1.94
C GLN A 192 15.38 -6.68 3.36
N THR A 193 14.15 -7.17 3.49
CA THR A 193 13.74 -7.82 4.74
C THR A 193 14.20 -9.27 4.65
N ASN A 194 15.48 -9.49 4.98
CA ASN A 194 15.94 -10.81 5.37
C ASN A 194 15.40 -11.08 6.77
N PHE A 195 14.55 -12.09 6.93
CA PHE A 195 14.33 -12.71 8.24
C PHE A 195 15.63 -13.45 8.62
N GLY A 196 16.52 -12.75 9.33
CA GLY A 196 17.80 -13.30 9.81
C GLY A 196 18.71 -12.21 10.40
N THR A 197 19.14 -12.43 11.64
CA THR A 197 19.91 -11.55 12.55
C THR A 197 21.30 -11.12 12.05
N ALA A 198 21.69 -9.84 12.23
CA ALA A 198 23.02 -9.38 12.74
C ALA A 198 23.20 -7.83 12.75
N ALA A 199 24.22 -7.38 13.49
CA ALA A 199 24.50 -6.09 14.16
C ALA A 199 25.18 -4.97 13.29
N PRO A 200 25.49 -3.76 13.83
CA PRO A 200 25.56 -2.48 13.09
C PRO A 200 26.98 -1.97 12.77
N GLY A 201 27.09 -1.07 11.77
CA GLY A 201 28.28 -0.25 11.51
C GLY A 201 28.17 0.59 10.23
N ASP A 202 28.59 1.86 10.34
CA ASP A 202 28.91 2.85 9.30
C ASP A 202 27.82 3.79 8.73
N GLY A 203 28.06 5.09 8.94
CA GLY A 203 27.21 6.23 8.59
C GLY A 203 27.29 6.70 7.13
N PRO A 204 26.45 7.66 6.72
CA PRO A 204 26.26 7.96 5.31
C PRO A 204 27.26 9.01 4.80
N SER A 205 27.87 8.74 3.65
CA SER A 205 28.52 9.73 2.80
C SER A 205 27.52 10.23 1.75
N LEU A 206 27.44 11.55 1.57
CA LEU A 206 26.66 12.21 0.52
C LEU A 206 27.24 11.86 -0.87
N ALA A 207 26.40 11.39 -1.79
CA ALA A 207 26.72 11.35 -3.22
C ALA A 207 25.62 12.06 -4.02
N LEU A 208 26.06 12.98 -4.88
CA LEU A 208 25.24 13.80 -5.77
C LEU A 208 24.46 12.97 -6.81
N MET A 209 23.34 13.57 -7.24
CA MET A 209 22.35 13.05 -8.19
C MET A 209 22.89 13.01 -9.63
N GLU A 210 22.64 11.91 -10.35
CA GLU A 210 22.61 11.90 -11.82
C GLU A 210 21.36 11.18 -12.36
N ALA A 211 20.95 11.62 -13.54
CA ALA A 211 19.65 11.37 -14.17
C ALA A 211 19.39 9.89 -14.50
N GLY A 212 18.16 9.45 -14.22
CA GLY A 212 17.68 8.10 -14.51
C GLY A 212 17.65 7.76 -16.00
N THR A 213 17.52 6.46 -16.29
CA THR A 213 17.53 5.88 -17.65
C THR A 213 16.53 6.56 -18.61
N PRO A 214 16.77 6.53 -19.95
CA PRO A 214 15.90 7.19 -20.95
C PRO A 214 14.43 6.76 -20.90
N SER A 215 14.14 5.55 -20.40
CA SER A 215 12.78 5.03 -20.20
C SER A 215 12.04 5.76 -19.06
N SER A 216 12.74 6.01 -17.96
CA SER A 216 12.22 6.72 -16.78
C SER A 216 11.84 8.17 -17.11
N ALA A 217 12.64 8.84 -17.96
CA ALA A 217 12.36 10.18 -18.45
C ALA A 217 11.10 10.24 -19.34
N ARG A 218 10.84 9.21 -20.16
CA ARG A 218 9.63 9.15 -21.01
C ARG A 218 8.36 8.96 -20.19
N ILE A 219 8.43 8.17 -19.12
CA ILE A 219 7.32 7.91 -18.20
C ILE A 219 7.04 9.16 -17.35
N ALA A 220 8.08 9.80 -16.80
CA ALA A 220 7.95 11.08 -16.11
C ALA A 220 7.35 12.16 -17.03
N ALA A 221 7.79 12.24 -18.28
CA ALA A 221 7.22 13.16 -19.27
C ALA A 221 5.75 12.85 -19.61
N ARG A 222 5.34 11.57 -19.66
CA ARG A 222 3.91 11.20 -19.82
C ARG A 222 3.09 11.58 -18.59
N PHE A 223 3.63 11.38 -17.39
CA PHE A 223 2.99 11.79 -16.15
C PHE A 223 2.79 13.31 -16.09
N CYS A 224 3.82 14.11 -16.41
CA CYS A 224 3.70 15.57 -16.44
C CYS A 224 2.69 16.06 -17.49
N ARG A 225 2.63 15.40 -18.66
CA ARG A 225 1.62 15.71 -19.69
C ARG A 225 0.19 15.40 -19.24
N ARG A 226 -0.03 14.28 -18.54
CA ARG A 226 -1.37 13.88 -18.05
C ARG A 226 -1.84 14.69 -16.84
N THR A 227 -0.92 15.19 -16.01
CA THR A 227 -1.24 15.98 -14.81
C THR A 227 -1.28 17.48 -15.06
N GLY A 228 -0.92 17.95 -16.25
CA GLY A 228 -0.79 19.37 -16.54
C GLY A 228 0.37 20.05 -15.81
N LEU A 229 1.29 19.28 -15.20
CA LEU A 229 2.47 19.78 -14.47
C LEU A 229 3.66 20.12 -15.39
N ALA A 230 3.45 20.16 -16.72
CA ALA A 230 4.47 20.62 -17.63
C ALA A 230 4.71 22.13 -17.40
N SER A 231 5.92 22.49 -16.97
CA SER A 231 6.39 23.88 -17.01
C SER A 231 6.29 24.36 -18.46
N ARG A 232 5.45 25.38 -18.68
CA ARG A 232 5.51 26.17 -19.92
C ARG A 232 6.89 26.85 -19.98
N PRO A 233 7.51 26.93 -21.17
CA PRO A 233 8.83 27.52 -21.34
C PRO A 233 8.88 28.96 -20.85
#